data_AF-A0A2S2PAI9-F1
#
_entry.id   AF-A0A2S2PAI9-F1
#
_cell.length_a   1.000
_cell.length_b   1.000
_cell.length_c   1.000
_cell.angle_alpha   90.00
_cell.angle_beta   90.00
_cell.angle_gamma   90.00
#
_symmetry.space_group_name_H-M   'P 1'
#
loop_
_entity.id
_entity.type
_entity.pdbx_description
1 polymer ?
#
loop_
_entity_poly.entity_id
_entity_poly.type
_entity_poly.pdbx_seq_one_letter_code
_entity_poly.pdbx_strand_id
1 'polypeptide(L)'
;MLGFTFITHQIYSFIMYVIYLSFVSKVSDPNFGGIYMTLLCTFANISLAITKTGSLWLVDILTFKQCTTSSQNYCSASTLIKSCRAAGGKCSTIIDGFYAEVVISSILGVIWFYIIKKPLINLHLSDRKSWLVYKEENSAKVNVNDTTRF
;
A
#
# COMPACT_ATOMS: atom_id res chain seq x y z
N MET A 1 -3.97 -16.62 -23.82
CA MET A 1 -2.89 -16.30 -22.85
C MET A 1 -3.33 -15.30 -21.78
N LEU A 2 -4.14 -14.26 -22.09
CA LEU A 2 -4.66 -13.30 -21.09
C LEU A 2 -5.43 -13.95 -19.91
N GLY A 3 -6.18 -15.03 -20.16
CA GLY A 3 -6.92 -15.72 -19.09
C GLY A 3 -6.01 -16.33 -18.03
N PHE A 4 -4.89 -16.94 -18.44
CA PHE A 4 -3.93 -17.55 -17.52
C PHE A 4 -3.21 -16.50 -16.66
N THR A 5 -2.81 -15.37 -17.26
CA THR A 5 -2.19 -14.25 -16.52
C THR A 5 -3.17 -13.62 -15.54
N PHE A 6 -4.45 -13.51 -15.90
CA PHE A 6 -5.47 -13.00 -15.00
C PHE A 6 -5.71 -13.94 -13.81
N ILE A 7 -5.83 -15.25 -14.05
CA ILE A 7 -6.04 -16.25 -13.00
C ILE A 7 -4.85 -16.29 -12.03
N THR A 8 -3.63 -16.34 -12.56
CA THR A 8 -2.41 -16.34 -11.72
C THR A 8 -2.28 -15.09 -10.87
N HIS A 9 -2.55 -13.91 -11.44
CA HIS A 9 -2.59 -12.65 -10.71
C HIS A 9 -3.65 -12.66 -9.59
N GLN A 10 -4.84 -13.18 -9.89
CA GLN A 10 -5.93 -13.25 -8.92
C GLN A 10 -5.60 -14.20 -7.76
N ILE A 11 -5.02 -15.37 -8.04
CA ILE A 11 -4.58 -16.33 -7.02
C ILE A 11 -3.54 -15.71 -6.09
N TYR A 12 -2.51 -15.06 -6.64
CA TYR A 12 -1.47 -14.42 -5.84
C TYR A 12 -2.05 -13.33 -4.93
N SER A 13 -2.95 -12.51 -5.46
CA SER A 13 -3.63 -11.45 -4.71
C SER A 13 -4.46 -12.01 -3.54
N PHE A 14 -5.17 -13.12 -3.77
CA PHE A 14 -5.94 -13.79 -2.71
C PHE A 14 -5.04 -14.39 -1.63
N ILE A 15 -3.95 -15.05 -2.00
CA ILE A 15 -3.00 -15.64 -1.04
C ILE A 15 -2.41 -14.53 -0.16
N MET A 16 -1.95 -13.43 -0.77
CA MET A 16 -1.42 -12.29 -0.03
C MET A 16 -2.44 -11.71 0.95
N TYR A 17 -3.71 -11.59 0.53
CA TYR A 17 -4.79 -11.10 1.38
C TYR A 17 -5.04 -12.00 2.60
N VAL A 18 -5.05 -13.33 2.42
CA VAL A 18 -5.24 -14.28 3.53
C VAL A 18 -4.07 -14.24 4.51
N ILE A 19 -2.82 -14.15 4.01
CA ILE A 19 -1.64 -14.02 4.87
C ILE A 19 -1.71 -12.72 5.69
N TYR A 20 -2.11 -11.61 5.07
CA TYR A 20 -2.31 -10.34 5.77
C TYR A 20 -3.35 -10.48 6.89
N LEU A 21 -4.53 -11.04 6.60
CA LEU A 21 -5.56 -11.24 7.62
C LEU A 21 -5.09 -12.15 8.77
N SER A 22 -4.30 -13.18 8.47
CA SER A 22 -3.70 -14.05 9.49
C SER A 22 -2.67 -13.31 10.36
N PHE A 23 -1.96 -12.33 9.81
CA PHE A 23 -1.04 -11.50 10.59
C PHE A 23 -1.80 -10.53 11.49
N VAL A 24 -2.81 -9.86 10.94
CA VAL A 24 -3.67 -8.92 11.69
C VAL A 24 -4.38 -9.64 12.84
N SER A 25 -4.89 -10.86 12.62
CA SER A 25 -5.52 -11.64 13.70
C SER A 25 -4.54 -12.11 14.76
N LYS A 26 -3.27 -12.36 14.40
CA LYS A 26 -2.24 -12.79 15.34
C LYS A 26 -1.74 -11.65 16.22
N VAL A 27 -1.60 -10.44 15.69
CA VAL A 27 -1.17 -9.23 16.43
C VAL A 27 -2.30 -8.63 17.27
N SER A 28 -3.56 -8.89 16.91
CA SER A 28 -4.71 -8.40 17.65
C SER A 28 -4.87 -9.13 19.00
N ASP A 29 -4.91 -8.37 20.11
CA ASP A 29 -5.16 -8.90 21.46
C ASP A 29 -6.54 -9.58 21.54
N PRO A 30 -6.70 -10.74 22.20
CA PRO A 30 -7.98 -11.44 22.34
C PRO A 30 -9.10 -10.61 22.99
N ASN A 31 -8.80 -9.65 23.87
CA ASN A 31 -9.81 -8.82 24.54
C ASN A 31 -10.34 -7.68 23.66
N PHE A 32 -9.51 -7.14 22.75
CA PHE A 32 -9.86 -6.00 21.88
C PHE A 32 -9.69 -6.31 20.39
N GLY A 33 -9.60 -7.58 20.03
CA GLY A 33 -9.13 -7.98 18.72
C GLY A 33 -10.07 -7.59 17.59
N GLY A 34 -11.37 -7.53 17.85
CA GLY A 34 -12.35 -7.03 16.88
C GLY A 34 -12.14 -5.57 16.50
N ILE A 35 -11.74 -4.73 17.46
CA ILE A 35 -11.49 -3.29 17.23
C ILE A 35 -10.21 -3.11 16.43
N TYR A 36 -9.11 -3.77 16.84
CA TYR A 36 -7.83 -3.69 16.13
C TYR A 36 -7.91 -4.25 14.70
N MET A 37 -8.60 -5.38 14.52
CA MET A 37 -8.85 -5.96 13.19
C MET A 37 -9.62 -4.97 12.30
N THR A 38 -10.69 -4.35 12.81
CA THR A 38 -11.53 -3.42 12.03
C THR A 38 -10.78 -2.14 11.67
N LEU A 39 -10.00 -1.58 12.59
CA LEU A 39 -9.15 -0.41 12.33
C LEU A 39 -8.12 -0.71 11.24
N LEU A 40 -7.44 -1.85 11.32
CA LEU A 40 -6.44 -2.27 10.33
C LEU A 40 -7.08 -2.56 8.97
N CYS A 41 -8.29 -3.11 8.92
CA CYS A 41 -9.06 -3.25 7.68
C CYS A 41 -9.42 -1.88 7.06
N THR A 42 -9.84 -0.92 7.88
CA THR A 42 -10.14 0.45 7.44
C THR A 42 -8.89 1.11 6.85
N PHE A 43 -7.76 1.00 7.55
CA PHE A 43 -6.48 1.52 7.10
C PHE A 43 -6.04 0.88 5.76
N ALA A 44 -6.24 -0.43 5.60
CA ALA A 44 -5.95 -1.13 4.35
C ALA A 44 -6.80 -0.63 3.17
N ASN A 45 -8.11 -0.42 3.39
CA ASN A 45 -9.00 0.10 2.35
C ASN A 45 -8.62 1.53 1.93
N ILE A 46 -8.26 2.39 2.88
CA ILE A 46 -7.77 3.75 2.61
C ILE A 46 -6.44 3.70 1.85
N SER A 47 -5.52 2.84 2.29
CA SER A 47 -4.21 2.69 1.65
C SER A 47 -4.33 2.27 0.20
N LEU A 48 -5.26 1.36 -0.12
CA LEU A 48 -5.52 0.94 -1.50
C LEU A 48 -6.08 2.08 -2.36
N ALA A 49 -7.00 2.88 -1.81
CA ALA A 49 -7.56 4.03 -2.52
C ALA A 49 -6.49 5.11 -2.78
N ILE A 50 -5.70 5.44 -1.76
CA ILE A 50 -4.61 6.42 -1.87
C ILE A 50 -3.56 5.95 -2.88
N THR A 51 -3.19 4.67 -2.86
CA THR A 51 -2.18 4.14 -3.79
C THR A 51 -2.64 4.25 -5.25
N LYS A 52 -3.91 3.92 -5.54
CA LYS A 52 -4.45 4.02 -6.91
C LYS A 52 -4.48 5.47 -7.41
N THR A 53 -4.97 6.39 -6.59
CA THR A 53 -5.03 7.81 -6.96
C THR A 53 -3.63 8.41 -7.05
N GLY A 54 -2.73 8.06 -6.12
CA GLY A 54 -1.36 8.53 -6.09
C GLY A 54 -0.54 8.04 -7.29
N SER A 55 -0.73 6.78 -7.70
CA SER A 55 -0.10 6.20 -8.88
C SER A 55 -0.46 6.97 -10.15
N LEU A 56 -1.76 7.18 -10.40
CA LEU A 56 -2.21 7.92 -11.57
C LEU A 56 -1.70 9.37 -11.59
N TRP A 57 -1.72 10.03 -10.44
CA TRP A 57 -1.20 11.39 -10.31
C TRP A 57 0.32 11.46 -10.58
N LEU A 58 1.06 10.43 -10.15
CA LEU A 58 2.50 10.34 -10.38
C LEU A 58 2.83 10.12 -11.87
N VAL A 59 2.06 9.27 -12.57
CA VAL A 59 2.20 9.09 -14.03
C VAL A 59 2.05 10.42 -14.77
N ASP A 60 1.06 11.22 -14.42
CA ASP A 60 0.81 12.50 -15.08
C ASP A 60 1.99 13.46 -14.90
N ILE A 61 2.63 13.46 -13.73
CA ILE A 61 3.82 14.28 -13.44
C ILE A 61 5.06 13.77 -14.16
N LEU A 62 5.23 12.45 -14.24
CA LEU A 62 6.39 11.82 -14.87
C LEU A 62 6.31 11.75 -16.40
N THR A 63 5.14 12.02 -16.98
CA THR A 63 4.94 11.97 -18.42
C THR A 63 5.49 13.22 -19.09
N PHE A 64 6.57 13.07 -19.86
CA PHE A 64 7.18 14.16 -20.61
C PHE A 64 6.79 14.11 -22.09
N LYS A 65 6.17 15.20 -22.55
CA LYS A 65 5.76 15.39 -23.94
C LYS A 65 6.63 16.46 -24.60
N GLN A 66 6.82 16.37 -25.91
CA GLN A 66 7.52 17.39 -26.68
C GLN A 66 6.88 17.58 -28.04
N CYS A 67 6.92 18.82 -28.52
CA CYS A 67 6.42 19.16 -29.84
C CYS A 67 7.38 18.69 -30.94
N THR A 68 6.84 18.12 -32.01
CA THR A 68 7.65 17.63 -33.15
C THR A 68 8.38 18.78 -33.88
N THR A 69 7.77 19.97 -33.92
CA THR A 69 8.28 21.13 -34.68
C THR A 69 9.22 22.01 -33.85
N SER A 70 9.18 21.92 -32.52
CA SER A 70 10.01 22.75 -31.63
C SER A 70 10.39 22.00 -30.36
N SER A 71 11.68 21.77 -30.17
CA SER A 71 12.24 21.05 -29.03
C SER A 71 12.11 21.79 -27.69
N GLN A 72 11.85 23.11 -27.70
CA GLN A 72 11.67 23.91 -26.50
C GLN A 72 10.23 23.86 -25.93
N ASN A 73 9.27 23.29 -26.68
CA ASN A 73 7.87 23.21 -26.29
C ASN A 73 7.52 21.83 -25.70
N TYR A 74 7.37 21.75 -24.37
CA TYR A 74 7.08 20.51 -23.63
C TYR A 74 5.60 20.11 -23.56
N CYS A 75 4.71 20.79 -24.29
CA CYS A 75 3.28 20.48 -24.34
C CYS A 75 2.59 20.28 -22.95
N SER A 76 3.09 20.93 -21.90
CA SER A 76 2.58 20.78 -20.53
C SER A 76 1.35 21.64 -20.26
N ALA A 77 1.24 22.80 -20.93
CA ALA A 77 0.11 23.71 -20.80
C ALA A 77 -0.70 23.80 -22.10
N SER A 78 -1.99 24.14 -21.98
CA SER A 78 -2.91 24.27 -23.13
C SER A 78 -2.43 25.29 -24.17
N THR A 79 -1.77 26.37 -23.76
CA THR A 79 -1.15 27.36 -24.65
C THR A 79 -0.02 26.77 -25.48
N LEU A 80 0.86 25.97 -24.87
CA LEU A 80 1.97 25.30 -25.56
C LEU A 80 1.44 24.28 -26.57
N ILE A 81 0.42 23.51 -26.20
CA ILE A 81 -0.24 22.55 -27.10
C ILE A 81 -0.84 23.27 -28.33
N LYS A 82 -1.55 24.38 -28.11
CA LYS A 82 -2.11 25.20 -29.20
C LYS A 82 -1.03 25.77 -30.10
N SER A 83 0.06 26.28 -29.54
CA SER A 83 1.19 26.82 -30.32
C SER A 83 1.88 25.75 -31.17
N CYS A 84 2.07 24.54 -30.63
CA CYS A 84 2.63 23.40 -31.35
C CYS A 84 1.73 22.99 -32.53
N ARG A 85 0.41 22.91 -32.30
CA ARG A 85 -0.57 22.57 -33.34
C ARG A 85 -0.68 23.67 -34.41
N ALA A 86 -0.60 24.93 -34.01
CA ALA A 86 -0.60 26.07 -34.94
C ALA A 86 0.64 26.06 -35.85
N ALA A 87 1.77 25.59 -35.35
CA ALA A 87 2.99 25.37 -36.13
C ALA A 87 2.98 24.07 -36.98
N GLY A 88 1.82 23.40 -37.11
CA GLY A 88 1.68 22.14 -37.85
C GLY A 88 2.25 20.91 -37.14
N GLY A 89 2.72 21.06 -35.89
CA GLY A 89 3.33 19.99 -35.10
C GLY A 89 2.31 19.17 -34.30
N LYS A 90 2.76 18.00 -33.84
CA LYS A 90 2.04 17.17 -32.86
C LYS A 90 2.85 17.05 -31.57
N CYS A 91 2.16 16.95 -30.44
CA CYS A 91 2.79 16.64 -29.16
C CYS A 91 2.99 15.13 -29.09
N SER A 92 4.25 14.69 -29.15
CA SER A 92 4.62 13.29 -28.99
C SER A 92 5.14 13.08 -27.57
N THR A 93 4.79 11.95 -26.97
CA THR A 93 5.36 11.54 -25.68
C THR A 93 6.78 11.04 -25.91
N ILE A 94 7.77 11.60 -25.22
CA ILE A 94 9.15 11.12 -25.28
C ILE A 94 9.38 10.05 -24.21
N ILE A 95 8.93 10.36 -22.99
CA ILE A 95 9.05 9.47 -21.83
C ILE A 95 7.64 9.25 -21.32
N ASP A 96 7.21 8.00 -21.36
CA ASP A 96 5.94 7.58 -20.81
C ASP A 96 6.08 7.43 -19.29
N GLY A 97 5.28 8.20 -18.55
CA GLY A 97 5.30 8.20 -17.10
C GLY A 97 5.00 6.81 -16.52
N PHE A 98 4.25 5.95 -17.23
CA PHE A 98 3.94 4.61 -16.78
C PHE A 98 5.20 3.74 -16.61
N TYR A 99 6.09 3.70 -17.61
CA TYR A 99 7.30 2.88 -17.50
C TYR A 99 8.27 3.44 -16.45
N ALA A 100 8.37 4.77 -16.35
CA ALA A 100 9.18 5.42 -15.32
C ALA A 100 8.64 5.15 -13.90
N GLU A 101 7.32 5.19 -13.72
CA GLU A 101 6.65 4.89 -12.46
C GLU A 101 6.88 3.44 -12.02
N VAL A 102 6.77 2.47 -12.95
CA VAL A 102 7.01 1.05 -12.65
C VAL A 102 8.43 0.82 -12.12
N VAL A 103 9.43 1.49 -12.70
CA VAL A 103 10.82 1.39 -12.24
C VAL A 103 10.99 2.00 -10.84
N ILE A 104 10.45 3.20 -10.62
CA ILE A 104 10.57 3.90 -9.32
C ILE A 104 9.84 3.15 -8.21
N SER A 105 8.61 2.70 -8.46
CA SER A 105 7.81 1.95 -7.49
C SER A 105 8.47 0.61 -7.12
N SER A 106 9.11 -0.07 -8.09
CA SER A 106 9.86 -1.29 -7.83
C SER A 106 11.06 -1.04 -6.91
N ILE A 107 11.83 0.03 -7.13
CA ILE A 107 12.97 0.41 -6.28
C ILE A 107 12.49 0.74 -4.87
N LEU A 108 11.44 1.56 -4.74
CA LEU A 108 10.84 1.92 -3.46
C LEU A 108 10.33 0.70 -2.70
N GLY A 109 9.69 -0.25 -3.39
CA GLY A 109 9.21 -1.50 -2.81
C GLY A 109 10.33 -2.37 -2.26
N VAL A 110 11.45 -2.48 -2.98
CA VAL A 110 12.64 -3.23 -2.53
C VAL A 110 13.25 -2.57 -1.30
N ILE A 111 13.44 -1.24 -1.30
CA ILE A 111 13.96 -0.49 -0.15
C ILE A 111 13.05 -0.71 1.07
N TRP A 112 11.74 -0.55 0.87
CA TRP A 112 10.75 -0.73 1.93
C TRP A 112 10.76 -2.15 2.51
N PHE A 113 10.88 -3.17 1.66
CA PHE A 113 10.97 -4.56 2.09
C PHE A 113 12.17 -4.79 3.01
N TYR A 114 13.35 -4.25 2.69
CA TYR A 114 14.52 -4.38 3.56
C TYR A 114 14.38 -3.67 4.90
N ILE A 115 13.69 -2.52 4.94
CA ILE A 115 13.41 -1.78 6.17
C ILE A 115 12.41 -2.56 7.05
N ILE A 116 11.30 -3.04 6.47
CA ILE A 116 10.23 -3.72 7.23
C ILE A 116 10.55 -5.16 7.58
N LYS A 117 11.43 -5.84 6.83
CA LYS A 117 11.74 -7.25 7.08
C LYS A 117 12.15 -7.54 8.53
N LYS A 118 13.04 -6.72 9.09
CA LYS A 118 13.52 -6.90 10.47
C LYS A 118 12.39 -6.75 11.52
N PRO A 119 11.64 -5.63 11.58
CA PRO A 119 10.55 -5.49 12.53
C PRO A 119 9.45 -6.53 12.29
N LEU A 120 9.14 -6.88 11.04
CA LEU A 120 8.11 -7.88 10.74
C LEU A 120 8.46 -9.27 11.30
N ILE A 121 9.71 -9.70 11.17
CA ILE A 121 10.18 -10.97 11.76
C ILE A 121 10.10 -10.90 13.28
N ASN A 122 10.50 -9.77 13.89
CA ASN A 122 10.41 -9.59 15.33
C ASN A 122 8.95 -9.67 15.82
N LEU A 123 8.01 -9.04 15.10
CA LEU A 123 6.57 -9.12 15.40
C LEU A 123 6.03 -10.54 15.25
N HIS A 124 6.47 -11.27 14.22
CA HIS A 124 6.03 -12.65 13.97
C HIS A 124 6.50 -13.62 15.06
N LEU A 125 7.74 -13.44 15.55
CA LEU A 125 8.37 -14.26 16.58
C LEU A 125 7.94 -13.88 18.01
N SER A 126 7.44 -12.66 18.21
CA SER A 126 6.99 -12.21 19.53
C SER A 126 5.85 -13.09 20.03
N ASP A 127 6.03 -13.68 21.22
CA ASP A 127 5.05 -14.55 21.85
C ASP A 127 3.75 -13.75 22.14
N ARG A 128 2.58 -14.35 21.91
CA ARG A 128 1.28 -13.70 22.13
C ARG A 128 1.15 -13.14 23.55
N LYS A 129 1.84 -13.73 24.53
CA LYS A 129 1.83 -13.29 25.94
C LYS A 129 2.41 -11.89 26.14
N SER A 130 3.31 -11.42 25.27
CA SER A 130 3.86 -10.05 25.37
C SER A 130 2.90 -8.97 24.91
N TRP A 131 1.86 -9.35 24.16
CA TRP A 131 0.87 -8.43 23.59
C TRP A 131 -0.37 -8.29 24.48
N LEU A 132 -0.50 -9.15 25.51
CA LEU A 132 -1.63 -9.14 26.43
C LEU A 132 -1.49 -7.97 27.42
N VAL A 133 -2.48 -7.09 27.42
CA VAL A 133 -2.58 -6.01 28.43
C VAL A 133 -2.84 -6.59 29.83
N TYR A 134 -3.59 -7.70 29.92
CA TYR A 134 -3.84 -8.42 31.17
C TYR A 134 -2.90 -9.62 31.30
N LYS A 135 -1.98 -9.57 32.27
CA LYS A 135 -1.23 -10.75 32.71
C LYS A 135 -2.14 -11.64 33.57
N GLU A 136 -2.09 -12.96 33.36
CA GLU A 136 -2.84 -13.97 34.14
C GLU A 136 -2.67 -13.84 35.67
N GLU A 137 -1.60 -13.19 36.14
CA GLU A 137 -1.39 -12.89 37.57
C GLU A 137 -2.51 -12.04 38.19
N ASN A 138 -3.18 -11.17 37.41
CA ASN A 138 -4.30 -10.36 37.89
C ASN A 138 -5.63 -11.13 37.91
N SER A 139 -5.78 -12.17 37.09
CA SER A 139 -6.97 -13.03 37.09
C SER A 139 -7.07 -13.89 38.36
N ALA A 140 -5.93 -14.21 38.97
CA ALA A 140 -5.87 -14.91 40.26
C ALA A 140 -6.18 -13.98 41.45
N LYS A 141 -5.86 -12.68 41.37
CA LYS A 141 -6.13 -11.71 42.44
C LYS A 141 -7.57 -11.19 42.41
N VAL A 142 -8.19 -11.10 41.23
CA VAL A 142 -9.61 -10.71 41.09
C VAL A 142 -10.54 -11.82 41.61
N ASN A 143 -10.16 -13.09 41.54
CA ASN A 143 -11.01 -14.19 42.03
C ASN A 143 -10.93 -14.48 43.54
N VAL A 144 -10.05 -13.83 44.31
CA VAL A 144 -9.95 -14.08 45.77
C VAL A 144 -10.60 -12.97 46.60
N ASN A 145 -10.65 -11.73 46.09
CA ASN A 145 -11.22 -10.60 46.83
C ASN A 145 -12.62 -10.16 46.37
N ASP A 146 -13.13 -10.62 45.22
CA ASP A 146 -14.45 -10.21 44.69
C ASP A 146 -15.57 -11.23 44.96
N THR A 147 -15.28 -12.34 45.64
CA THR A 147 -16.30 -13.32 46.11
C THR A 147 -16.62 -13.21 47.60
N THR A 148 -16.04 -12.23 48.32
CA THR A 148 -16.30 -11.99 49.75
C THR A 148 -16.95 -10.63 50.04
N ARG A 149 -17.41 -9.91 49.01
CA ARG A 149 -18.20 -8.70 49.19
C ARG A 149 -19.36 -8.67 48.19
N PHE A 150 -20.55 -8.89 48.75
CA PHE A 150 -21.91 -8.95 48.16
C PHE A 150 -22.40 -10.35 47.79
#